data_AF-A0A161MCW4-F1
#
_entry.id   AF-A0A161MCW4-F1
#
_cell.length_a   1.000
_cell.length_b   1.000
_cell.length_c   1.000
_cell.angle_alpha   90.00
_cell.angle_beta   90.00
_cell.angle_gamma   90.00
#
_symmetry.space_group_name_H-M   'P 1'
#
loop_
_entity.id
_entity.type
_entity.pdbx_description
1 polymer ?
#
loop_
_entity_poly.entity_id
_entity_poly.type
_entity_poly.pdbx_seq_one_letter_code
_entity_poly.pdbx_strand_id
1 'polypeptide(L)'
;KLCVNLLEKEMNSVLQFYGLYVNYRHLALLCDVMTAKGHLMAITRHGINRQDTGALMRCSFEETVDVLMDAASHAEVDPMRGVSENIIMGQLPRMGTGCFDLLLDAEKCKDGIEIPMGGGAMGGGGMFYGSATTPISSPPTTPWSGATPGFTGQQSSWSPAGGSSTWGASFSPSATSDASGLSPVWSPSHPGS
;
A
#
# COMPACT_ATOMS: atom_id res chain seq x y z
N LYS A 1 -28.82 22.87 11.30
CA LYS A 1 -29.86 22.43 10.33
C LYS A 1 -30.23 23.53 9.34
N LEU A 2 -30.66 24.73 9.76
CA LEU A 2 -30.95 25.83 8.81
C LEU A 2 -29.76 26.17 7.90
N CYS A 3 -28.56 26.29 8.48
CA CYS A 3 -27.34 26.62 7.73
C CYS A 3 -27.00 25.57 6.66
N VAL A 4 -27.15 24.27 6.97
CA VAL A 4 -26.92 23.16 6.04
C VAL A 4 -27.80 23.29 4.81
N ASN A 5 -29.10 23.53 5.01
CA ASN A 5 -30.07 23.67 3.92
C ASN A 5 -29.82 24.91 3.07
N LEU A 6 -29.27 25.99 3.65
CA LEU A 6 -28.90 27.19 2.90
C LEU A 6 -27.66 26.92 2.03
N LEU A 7 -26.64 26.28 2.60
CA LEU A 7 -25.42 25.90 1.89
C LEU A 7 -25.72 24.99 0.70
N GLU A 8 -26.55 23.97 0.90
CA GLU A 8 -26.95 23.04 -0.15
C GLU A 8 -27.65 23.76 -1.30
N LYS A 9 -28.57 24.69 -1.02
CA LYS A 9 -29.28 25.48 -2.04
C LYS A 9 -28.35 26.36 -2.85
N GLU A 10 -27.43 27.08 -2.19
CA GLU A 10 -26.48 27.97 -2.88
C GLU A 10 -25.54 27.17 -3.77
N MET A 11 -24.97 26.08 -3.26
CA MET A 11 -24.09 25.22 -4.07
C MET A 11 -24.83 24.61 -5.26
N ASN A 12 -26.07 24.14 -5.05
CA ASN A 12 -26.87 23.57 -6.13
C ASN A 12 -27.25 24.63 -7.18
N SER A 13 -27.57 25.86 -6.76
CA SER A 13 -27.85 27.00 -7.66
C SER A 13 -26.67 27.29 -8.57
N VAL A 14 -25.45 27.35 -8.01
CA VAL A 14 -24.22 27.58 -8.79
C VAL A 14 -23.95 26.42 -9.76
N LEU A 15 -24.07 25.17 -9.31
CA LEU A 15 -23.83 24.01 -10.17
C LEU A 15 -24.85 23.89 -11.32
N GLN A 16 -26.13 24.15 -11.05
CA GLN A 16 -27.18 24.16 -12.06
C GLN A 16 -27.01 25.30 -13.07
N PHE A 17 -26.52 26.46 -12.63
CA PHE A 17 -26.20 27.57 -13.52
C PHE A 17 -25.16 27.20 -14.59
N TYR A 18 -24.20 26.34 -14.24
CA TYR A 18 -23.21 25.79 -15.18
C TYR A 18 -23.68 24.51 -15.90
N GLY A 19 -24.91 24.04 -15.66
CA GLY A 19 -25.45 22.81 -16.25
C GLY A 19 -24.82 21.51 -15.72
N LEU A 20 -24.16 21.56 -14.56
CA LEU A 20 -23.51 20.40 -13.95
C LEU A 20 -24.51 19.61 -13.09
N TYR A 21 -24.57 18.30 -13.31
CA TYR A 21 -25.36 17.40 -12.48
C TYR A 21 -24.48 16.72 -11.43
N VAL A 22 -24.88 16.84 -10.16
CA VAL A 22 -24.26 16.16 -9.02
C VAL A 22 -25.36 15.48 -8.20
N ASN A 23 -25.16 14.21 -7.83
CA ASN A 23 -26.13 13.51 -6.97
C ASN A 23 -26.22 14.19 -5.60
N TYR A 24 -27.46 14.41 -5.13
CA TYR A 24 -27.78 15.01 -3.83
C TYR A 24 -26.92 14.48 -2.68
N ARG A 25 -26.63 13.17 -2.65
CA ARG A 25 -25.84 12.54 -1.57
C ARG A 25 -24.43 13.12 -1.43
N HIS A 26 -23.77 13.50 -2.53
CA HIS A 26 -22.43 14.10 -2.46
C HIS A 26 -22.49 15.50 -1.87
N LEU A 27 -23.49 16.28 -2.29
CA LEU A 27 -23.65 17.65 -1.83
C LEU A 27 -24.06 17.71 -0.36
N ALA A 28 -25.00 16.86 0.04
CA ALA A 28 -25.43 16.71 1.42
C ALA A 28 -24.27 16.31 2.34
N LEU A 29 -23.48 15.29 1.94
CA LEU A 29 -22.31 14.87 2.72
C LEU A 29 -21.28 15.99 2.88
N LEU A 30 -21.01 16.77 1.83
CA LEU A 30 -20.10 17.91 1.93
C LEU A 30 -20.63 18.98 2.91
N CYS A 31 -21.90 19.34 2.79
CA CYS A 31 -22.53 20.33 3.67
C CYS A 31 -22.57 19.86 5.14
N ASP A 32 -22.80 18.56 5.37
CA ASP A 32 -22.75 17.94 6.69
C ASP A 32 -21.33 18.00 7.26
N VAL A 33 -20.30 17.64 6.50
CA VAL A 33 -18.89 17.73 6.93
C VAL A 33 -18.51 19.17 7.28
N MET A 34 -18.95 20.15 6.49
CA MET A 34 -18.69 21.58 6.76
C MET A 34 -19.41 22.11 8.01
N THR A 35 -20.44 21.43 8.52
CA THR A 35 -21.27 21.94 9.62
C THR A 35 -21.36 21.03 10.84
N ALA A 36 -20.69 19.87 10.82
CA ALA A 36 -20.76 18.85 11.87
C ALA A 36 -20.32 19.33 13.26
N LYS A 37 -19.37 20.28 13.35
CA LYS A 37 -18.86 20.83 14.62
C LYS A 37 -19.69 21.99 15.21
N GLY A 38 -20.84 22.31 14.63
CA GLY A 38 -21.73 23.37 15.13
C GLY A 38 -21.37 24.80 14.72
N HIS A 39 -20.26 24.99 14.03
CA HIS A 39 -19.86 26.22 13.34
C HIS A 39 -19.45 25.87 11.90
N LEU A 40 -19.42 26.88 11.02
CA LEU A 40 -19.09 26.67 9.62
C LEU A 40 -17.58 26.46 9.45
N MET A 41 -17.20 25.27 9.00
CA MET A 41 -15.84 24.87 8.70
C MET A 41 -15.58 25.02 7.21
N ALA A 42 -14.70 25.95 6.85
CA ALA A 42 -14.26 26.10 5.46
C ALA A 42 -13.36 24.93 5.05
N ILE A 43 -13.44 24.52 3.78
CA ILE A 43 -12.53 23.52 3.21
C ILE A 43 -11.23 24.23 2.79
N THR A 44 -10.43 24.63 3.78
CA THR A 44 -9.13 25.28 3.62
C THR A 44 -8.17 24.75 4.68
N ARG A 45 -6.86 25.05 4.58
CA ARG A 45 -5.88 24.67 5.61
C ARG A 45 -6.30 25.07 7.03
N HIS A 46 -6.84 26.28 7.18
CA HIS A 46 -7.30 26.79 8.47
C HIS A 46 -8.53 26.06 9.00
N GLY A 47 -9.38 25.54 8.12
CA GLY A 47 -10.54 24.74 8.52
C GLY A 47 -10.17 23.30 8.83
N ILE A 48 -9.33 22.67 8.01
CA ILE A 48 -8.90 21.28 8.20
C ILE A 48 -8.00 21.14 9.44
N ASN A 49 -7.07 22.08 9.67
CA ASN A 49 -6.13 22.03 10.81
C ASN A 49 -6.81 22.25 12.17
N ARG A 50 -8.01 22.83 12.19
CA ARG A 50 -8.86 23.00 13.38
C ARG A 50 -9.72 21.76 13.70
N GLN A 51 -9.72 20.76 12.83
CA GLN A 51 -10.38 19.50 13.12
C GLN A 51 -9.57 18.71 14.16
N ASP A 52 -10.26 17.82 14.88
CA ASP A 52 -9.62 17.00 15.91
C ASP A 52 -9.06 15.76 15.21
N THR A 53 -8.03 15.99 14.40
CA THR A 53 -7.41 15.02 13.51
C THR A 53 -5.91 14.95 13.80
N GLY A 54 -5.32 13.78 13.61
CA GLY A 54 -3.91 13.55 13.92
C GLY A 54 -2.97 14.50 13.19
N ALA A 55 -1.85 14.85 13.83
CA ALA A 55 -0.81 15.68 13.25
C ALA A 55 -0.34 15.17 11.88
N LEU A 56 -0.23 13.85 11.68
CA LEU A 56 0.18 13.26 10.40
C LEU A 56 -0.87 13.49 9.30
N MET A 57 -2.16 13.44 9.65
CA MET A 57 -3.22 13.78 8.71
C MET A 57 -3.15 15.25 8.31
N ARG A 58 -3.01 16.16 9.28
CA ARG A 58 -2.98 17.61 9.05
C ARG A 58 -1.77 18.02 8.22
N CYS A 59 -0.59 17.49 8.55
CA CYS A 59 0.65 17.83 7.84
C CYS A 59 0.68 17.30 6.39
N SER A 60 -0.19 16.34 6.05
CA SER A 60 -0.32 15.77 4.69
C SER A 60 -1.09 16.67 3.72
N PHE A 61 -1.80 17.71 4.20
CA PHE A 61 -2.52 18.64 3.35
C PHE A 61 -1.68 19.88 3.03
N GLU A 62 -1.41 20.73 4.02
CA GLU A 62 -0.63 21.98 3.91
C GLU A 62 0.08 22.29 5.26
N GLU A 63 1.01 23.25 5.27
CA GLU A 63 1.72 23.72 6.48
C GLU A 63 2.50 22.62 7.23
N THR A 64 3.05 21.63 6.52
CA THR A 64 3.66 20.41 7.10
C THR A 64 4.67 20.69 8.22
N VAL A 65 5.60 21.62 8.01
CA VAL A 65 6.66 21.92 8.99
C VAL A 65 6.07 22.56 10.24
N ASP A 66 5.19 23.54 10.07
CA ASP A 66 4.58 24.26 11.18
C ASP A 66 3.70 23.32 12.03
N VAL A 67 2.90 22.47 11.37
CA VAL A 67 2.07 21.46 12.05
C VAL A 67 2.91 20.48 12.85
N LEU A 68 4.02 19.97 12.28
CA LEU A 68 4.88 19.01 12.97
C LEU A 68 5.65 19.65 14.13
N MET A 69 6.12 20.89 13.98
CA MET A 69 6.79 21.61 15.05
C MET A 69 5.84 21.93 16.20
N ASP A 70 4.61 22.35 15.90
CA ASP A 70 3.57 22.60 16.91
C ASP A 70 3.19 21.31 17.66
N ALA A 71 2.95 20.22 16.93
CA ALA A 71 2.65 18.91 17.50
C ALA A 71 3.80 18.38 18.37
N ALA A 72 5.06 18.54 17.93
CA ALA A 72 6.24 18.16 18.70
C ALA A 72 6.37 18.99 19.99
N SER A 73 6.07 20.28 19.93
CA SER A 73 6.14 21.17 21.11
C SER A 73 5.10 20.82 22.17
N HIS A 74 3.93 20.32 21.76
CA HIS A 74 2.85 19.89 22.65
C HIS A 74 2.89 18.39 22.98
N ALA A 75 3.88 17.64 22.49
CA ALA A 75 3.96 16.18 22.60
C ALA A 75 2.64 15.47 22.20
N GLU A 76 2.04 15.92 21.09
CA GLU A 76 0.81 15.35 20.55
C GLU A 76 1.03 13.89 20.12
N VAL A 77 0.10 13.01 20.51
CA VAL A 77 0.13 11.59 20.14
C VAL A 77 -0.90 11.35 19.03
N ASP A 78 -0.44 10.93 17.85
CA ASP A 78 -1.31 10.59 16.74
C ASP A 78 -1.87 9.15 16.90
N PRO A 79 -3.20 8.97 17.00
CA PRO A 79 -3.81 7.65 17.18
C PRO A 79 -3.81 6.76 15.91
N MET A 80 -3.35 7.25 14.76
CA MET A 80 -3.26 6.51 13.49
C MET A 80 -4.56 5.76 13.12
N ARG A 81 -5.68 6.48 13.13
CA ARG A 81 -7.02 5.95 12.80
C ARG A 81 -7.51 6.37 11.40
N GLY A 82 -6.98 7.46 10.87
CA GLY A 82 -7.24 7.99 9.55
C GLY A 82 -6.58 7.17 8.44
N VAL A 83 -6.84 7.57 7.20
CA VAL A 83 -6.30 6.88 6.02
C VAL A 83 -4.87 7.33 5.73
N SER A 84 -4.61 8.64 5.79
CA SER A 84 -3.33 9.23 5.38
C SER A 84 -2.16 8.77 6.27
N GLU A 85 -2.33 8.82 7.59
CA GLU A 85 -1.36 8.31 8.56
C GLU A 85 -1.01 6.83 8.37
N ASN A 86 -2.01 5.96 8.14
CA ASN A 86 -1.78 4.54 7.87
C ASN A 86 -1.00 4.31 6.56
N ILE A 87 -1.29 5.10 5.52
CA ILE A 87 -0.56 5.04 4.25
C ILE A 87 0.91 5.46 4.46
N ILE A 88 1.17 6.54 5.19
CA ILE A 88 2.53 7.01 5.49
C ILE A 88 3.33 5.93 6.24
N MET A 89 2.68 5.24 7.17
CA MET A 89 3.31 4.17 7.97
C MET A 89 3.38 2.81 7.25
N GLY A 90 2.84 2.69 6.04
CA GLY A 90 2.81 1.44 5.28
C GLY A 90 1.89 0.36 5.86
N GLN A 91 0.90 0.75 6.67
CA GLN A 91 -0.07 -0.16 7.28
C GLN A 91 -1.38 -0.18 6.49
N LEU A 92 -2.16 -1.27 6.61
CA LEU A 92 -3.49 -1.35 5.99
C LEU A 92 -4.44 -0.31 6.64
N PRO A 93 -4.99 0.66 5.89
CA PRO A 93 -5.96 1.61 6.44
C PRO A 93 -7.32 0.94 6.68
N ARG A 94 -8.05 1.40 7.70
CA ARG A 94 -9.37 0.88 8.08
C ARG A 94 -10.49 1.38 7.17
N MET A 95 -10.39 1.09 5.88
CA MET A 95 -11.38 1.47 4.87
C MET A 95 -11.60 0.33 3.87
N GLY A 96 -12.81 0.24 3.30
CA GLY A 96 -13.14 -0.80 2.32
C GLY A 96 -12.99 -2.21 2.88
N THR A 97 -12.14 -3.03 2.26
CA THR A 97 -11.85 -4.41 2.71
C THR A 97 -11.05 -4.49 4.01
N GLY A 98 -10.40 -3.39 4.42
CA GLY A 98 -9.67 -3.30 5.70
C GLY A 98 -10.53 -2.90 6.89
N CYS A 99 -11.87 -2.82 6.76
CA CYS A 99 -12.76 -2.41 7.85
C CYS A 99 -13.12 -3.53 8.83
N PHE A 100 -12.79 -4.78 8.50
CA PHE A 100 -12.98 -5.95 9.35
C PHE A 100 -11.70 -6.79 9.37
N ASP A 101 -11.56 -7.62 10.40
CA ASP A 101 -10.47 -8.59 10.51
C ASP A 101 -10.97 -10.00 10.18
N LEU A 102 -10.06 -10.85 9.75
CA LEU A 102 -10.35 -12.24 9.39
C LEU A 102 -9.83 -13.16 10.48
N LEU A 103 -10.75 -13.88 11.11
CA LEU A 103 -10.43 -14.91 12.08
C LEU A 103 -10.64 -16.28 11.43
N LEU A 104 -9.66 -17.16 11.60
CA LEU A 104 -9.75 -18.53 11.11
C LEU A 104 -10.59 -19.38 12.08
N ASP A 105 -11.70 -19.93 11.57
CA ASP A 105 -12.52 -20.89 12.30
C ASP A 105 -11.90 -22.29 12.19
N ALA A 106 -11.06 -22.64 13.17
CA ALA A 106 -10.32 -23.89 13.20
C ALA A 106 -11.21 -25.14 13.30
N GLU A 107 -12.45 -25.03 13.78
CA GLU A 107 -13.36 -26.17 13.86
C GLU A 107 -13.89 -26.53 12.47
N LYS A 108 -14.28 -25.53 11.67
CA LYS A 108 -14.73 -25.73 10.28
C LYS A 108 -13.60 -26.10 9.33
N CYS A 109 -12.35 -25.78 9.65
CA CYS A 109 -11.20 -26.24 8.88
C CYS A 109 -11.03 -27.77 8.90
N LYS A 110 -11.58 -28.48 9.89
CA LYS A 110 -11.49 -29.96 9.99
C LYS A 110 -12.35 -30.67 8.96
N ASP A 111 -13.42 -30.03 8.50
CA ASP A 111 -14.34 -30.55 7.48
C ASP A 111 -13.80 -30.33 6.05
N GLY A 112 -12.65 -29.63 5.92
CA GLY A 112 -11.96 -29.42 4.66
C GLY A 112 -11.30 -30.71 4.18
N ILE A 113 -11.95 -31.41 3.26
CA ILE A 113 -11.37 -32.54 2.53
C ILE A 113 -10.66 -31.99 1.30
N GLU A 114 -9.36 -32.24 1.19
CA GLU A 114 -8.63 -32.01 -0.06
C GLU A 114 -9.21 -32.94 -1.13
N ILE A 115 -9.70 -32.38 -2.24
CA ILE A 115 -10.12 -33.21 -3.38
C ILE A 115 -8.85 -33.83 -3.97
N PRO A 116 -8.70 -35.17 -3.96
CA PRO A 116 -7.55 -35.79 -4.60
C PRO A 116 -7.61 -35.50 -6.09
N MET A 117 -6.69 -34.65 -6.55
CA MET A 117 -6.40 -34.44 -7.95
C MET A 117 -5.72 -35.73 -8.47
N GLY A 118 -6.55 -36.71 -8.85
CA GLY A 118 -6.13 -37.89 -9.61
C GLY A 118 -6.23 -39.22 -8.87
N GLY A 119 -7.19 -40.03 -9.29
CA GLY A 119 -7.34 -41.43 -8.88
C GLY A 119 -8.07 -42.26 -9.93
N GLY A 120 -7.56 -42.27 -11.17
CA GLY A 120 -8.10 -43.05 -12.28
C GLY A 120 -7.06 -43.35 -13.37
N ALA A 121 -6.21 -44.35 -13.09
CA ALA A 121 -5.47 -45.22 -14.02
C ALA A 121 -4.24 -44.71 -14.79
N MET A 122 -3.14 -45.46 -14.56
CA MET A 122 -1.97 -45.71 -15.41
C MET A 122 -0.93 -44.60 -15.65
N GLY A 123 0.24 -44.82 -15.04
CA GLY A 123 1.49 -44.80 -15.80
C GLY A 123 2.44 -43.64 -15.53
N GLY A 124 3.36 -43.85 -14.59
CA GLY A 124 4.71 -43.27 -14.64
C GLY A 124 4.91 -41.86 -14.08
N GLY A 125 5.86 -41.75 -13.13
CA GLY A 125 6.51 -40.49 -12.76
C GLY A 125 5.81 -39.73 -11.63
N GLY A 126 6.50 -39.62 -10.48
CA GLY A 126 5.99 -38.94 -9.29
C GLY A 126 5.65 -37.46 -9.53
N MET A 127 4.53 -37.04 -8.98
CA MET A 127 4.14 -35.63 -8.89
C MET A 127 4.84 -34.99 -7.69
N PHE A 128 6.14 -34.73 -7.87
CA PHE A 128 6.82 -33.67 -7.16
C PHE A 128 6.24 -32.34 -7.65
N TYR A 129 5.72 -31.54 -6.72
CA TYR A 129 5.44 -30.12 -6.93
C TYR A 129 6.76 -29.45 -7.35
N GLY A 130 6.98 -29.37 -8.65
CA GLY A 130 8.20 -28.85 -9.25
C GLY A 130 8.35 -29.05 -10.75
N SER A 131 7.46 -29.80 -11.42
CA SER A 131 7.47 -29.86 -12.90
C SER A 131 6.11 -30.28 -13.48
N ALA A 132 5.14 -29.38 -13.44
CA ALA A 132 4.05 -29.38 -14.42
C ALA A 132 3.65 -27.91 -14.64
N THR A 133 3.91 -27.47 -15.85
CA THR A 133 3.48 -26.20 -16.42
C THR A 133 2.08 -25.85 -15.94
N THR A 134 1.94 -24.69 -15.32
CA THR A 134 0.65 -24.03 -15.10
C THR A 134 -0.16 -24.08 -16.39
N PRO A 135 -1.50 -24.16 -16.35
CA PRO A 135 -2.32 -23.90 -17.53
C PRO A 135 -2.27 -22.39 -17.80
N ILE A 136 -1.09 -21.89 -18.13
CA ILE A 136 -0.92 -20.66 -18.86
C ILE A 136 -1.02 -21.09 -20.32
N SER A 137 -2.25 -21.25 -20.80
CA SER A 137 -2.49 -20.95 -22.21
C SER A 137 -2.45 -19.43 -22.33
N SER A 138 -1.24 -18.86 -22.20
CA SER A 138 -0.93 -17.58 -22.80
C SER A 138 -1.27 -17.73 -24.28
N PRO A 139 -1.92 -16.75 -24.93
CA PRO A 139 -1.99 -16.74 -26.38
C PRO A 139 -0.55 -16.89 -26.91
N PRO A 140 -0.25 -17.91 -27.73
CA PRO A 140 1.00 -17.92 -28.45
C PRO A 140 0.93 -16.75 -29.46
N THR A 141 2.02 -16.00 -29.58
CA THR A 141 2.28 -14.87 -30.50
C THR A 141 2.08 -13.45 -29.92
N THR A 142 3.20 -12.80 -29.61
CA THR A 142 3.35 -11.37 -29.89
C THR A 142 3.50 -11.22 -31.42
N PRO A 143 2.99 -10.14 -32.03
CA PRO A 143 2.89 -9.99 -33.49
C PRO A 143 4.22 -9.66 -34.18
N TRP A 144 5.35 -9.86 -33.52
CA TRP A 144 6.67 -9.61 -34.09
C TRP A 144 7.56 -10.86 -33.96
N SER A 145 7.50 -11.68 -35.02
CA SER A 145 8.59 -12.46 -35.62
C SER A 145 9.66 -13.11 -34.72
N GLY A 146 9.77 -14.44 -34.81
CA GLY A 146 11.02 -15.19 -34.58
C GLY A 146 10.89 -16.46 -33.73
N ALA A 147 10.75 -17.60 -34.39
CA ALA A 147 10.49 -18.92 -33.79
C ALA A 147 11.72 -19.59 -33.08
N THR A 148 11.40 -20.34 -31.99
CA THR A 148 11.88 -21.65 -31.42
C THR A 148 13.16 -22.39 -31.93
N PRO A 149 13.66 -23.48 -31.28
CA PRO A 149 13.67 -23.96 -29.86
C PRO A 149 15.01 -24.67 -29.43
N GLY A 150 15.12 -25.22 -28.20
CA GLY A 150 16.17 -26.20 -27.85
C GLY A 150 16.16 -26.68 -26.40
N PHE A 151 16.25 -28.00 -26.20
CA PHE A 151 15.74 -28.78 -25.05
C PHE A 151 16.86 -29.33 -24.13
N THR A 152 16.45 -29.80 -22.93
CA THR A 152 17.12 -30.69 -21.96
C THR A 152 18.22 -30.18 -21.03
N GLY A 153 17.97 -30.29 -19.73
CA GLY A 153 19.00 -30.33 -18.69
C GLY A 153 18.45 -30.00 -17.32
N GLN A 154 17.86 -30.99 -16.65
CA GLN A 154 17.42 -30.91 -15.24
C GLN A 154 18.57 -30.45 -14.33
N GLN A 155 18.41 -29.36 -13.59
CA GLN A 155 18.78 -29.30 -12.17
C GLN A 155 18.13 -28.06 -11.51
N SER A 156 17.01 -28.27 -10.83
CA SER A 156 16.54 -27.34 -9.81
C SER A 156 17.47 -27.45 -8.59
N SER A 157 17.98 -26.33 -8.09
CA SER A 157 18.50 -26.22 -6.71
C SER A 157 18.61 -24.76 -6.33
N TRP A 158 17.53 -24.21 -5.78
CA TRP A 158 17.66 -23.11 -4.83
C TRP A 158 18.28 -23.71 -3.56
N SER A 159 19.60 -23.71 -3.51
CA SER A 159 20.42 -23.86 -2.32
C SER A 159 21.36 -22.65 -2.28
N PRO A 160 21.70 -22.11 -1.09
CA PRO A 160 22.52 -20.91 -1.01
C PRO A 160 23.99 -21.28 -1.19
N ALA A 161 24.47 -21.32 -2.44
CA ALA A 161 25.90 -21.44 -2.70
C ALA A 161 26.28 -20.88 -4.08
N GLY A 162 27.19 -19.89 -4.03
CA GLY A 162 28.16 -19.47 -5.04
C GLY A 162 27.89 -19.72 -6.53
N GLY A 163 27.88 -18.64 -7.32
CA GLY A 163 28.06 -18.77 -8.77
C GLY A 163 27.76 -17.49 -9.53
N SER A 164 28.80 -16.98 -10.18
CA SER A 164 28.91 -15.75 -10.97
C SER A 164 27.94 -15.58 -12.15
N SER A 165 27.52 -14.33 -12.38
CA SER A 165 27.29 -13.64 -13.66
C SER A 165 26.33 -14.28 -14.68
N THR A 166 25.32 -13.58 -15.21
CA THR A 166 25.55 -12.68 -16.36
C THR A 166 24.26 -11.94 -16.79
N TRP A 167 24.27 -10.60 -16.75
CA TRP A 167 23.56 -9.58 -17.61
C TRP A 167 22.06 -9.77 -17.95
N GLY A 168 21.06 -8.90 -17.70
CA GLY A 168 20.85 -7.52 -17.24
C GLY A 168 19.30 -7.28 -17.26
N ALA A 169 18.64 -6.26 -16.72
CA ALA A 169 19.02 -4.92 -16.30
C ALA A 169 18.12 -4.49 -15.12
N SER A 170 18.74 -3.85 -14.12
CA SER A 170 18.09 -3.22 -12.96
C SER A 170 17.89 -1.74 -13.25
N PHE A 171 16.69 -1.21 -12.98
CA PHE A 171 16.47 0.22 -12.78
C PHE A 171 16.55 0.49 -11.27
N SER A 172 17.69 0.95 -10.78
CA SER A 172 17.83 1.63 -9.49
C SER A 172 19.08 2.51 -9.53
N PRO A 173 18.99 3.80 -9.15
CA PRO A 173 20.11 4.73 -9.23
C PRO A 173 21.16 4.44 -8.13
N SER A 174 22.38 4.39 -8.62
CA SER A 174 23.74 4.36 -8.06
C SER A 174 23.99 4.92 -6.65
N ALA A 175 24.90 4.26 -5.94
CA ALA A 175 26.20 4.81 -5.50
C ALA A 175 27.06 3.64 -4.93
N THR A 176 28.01 3.04 -5.67
CA THR A 176 29.46 3.38 -5.59
C THR A 176 29.79 4.15 -4.32
N SER A 177 30.50 3.60 -3.33
CA SER A 177 31.91 3.22 -3.46
C SER A 177 32.36 2.15 -2.45
N ASP A 178 33.21 1.26 -2.95
CA ASP A 178 34.35 0.60 -2.30
C ASP A 178 34.12 -0.27 -1.05
N ALA A 179 33.97 -1.56 -1.35
CA ALA A 179 34.43 -2.63 -0.49
C ALA A 179 35.96 -2.53 -0.27
N SER A 180 36.37 -2.45 0.98
CA SER A 180 37.52 -3.25 1.45
C SER A 180 37.32 -3.57 2.93
N GLY A 181 36.87 -4.81 3.16
CA GLY A 181 36.89 -5.41 4.48
C GLY A 181 38.33 -5.73 4.86
N LEU A 182 38.93 -4.90 5.70
CA LEU A 182 39.97 -5.28 6.64
C LEU A 182 39.70 -4.48 7.93
N SER A 183 39.22 -5.17 8.96
CA SER A 183 38.91 -4.63 10.28
C SER A 183 40.16 -4.05 10.97
N PRO A 184 40.09 -2.88 11.63
CA PRO A 184 41.10 -2.51 12.61
C PRO A 184 40.69 -2.97 14.01
N VAL A 185 41.69 -3.54 14.65
CA VAL A 185 41.78 -4.07 16.00
C VAL A 185 41.55 -2.99 17.08
N TRP A 186 41.03 -3.41 18.25
CA TRP A 186 40.92 -2.59 19.45
C TRP A 186 42.29 -2.30 20.08
N SER A 187 42.52 -1.08 20.61
CA SER A 187 43.29 -0.81 21.85
C SER A 187 43.31 0.69 22.27
N PRO A 188 43.59 1.02 23.55
CA PRO A 188 43.14 2.24 24.24
C PRO A 188 44.23 3.32 24.39
N SER A 189 43.81 4.51 24.88
CA SER A 189 44.56 5.60 25.56
C SER A 189 44.64 6.98 24.86
N HIS A 190 44.06 7.98 25.52
CA HIS A 190 44.50 9.39 25.60
C HIS A 190 45.87 9.46 26.34
N PRO A 191 46.70 10.53 26.27
CA PRO A 191 46.33 11.96 26.20
C PRO A 191 47.25 12.90 25.36
N GLY A 192 46.79 14.15 25.17
CA GLY A 192 47.54 15.40 25.35
C GLY A 192 48.79 15.70 24.51
N SER A 193 48.69 16.77 23.71
CA SER A 193 49.60 17.93 23.69
C SER A 193 49.10 18.95 22.67
#